data_AF-A0A2D4HAN5-F1
#
_entry.id   AF-A0A2D4HAN5-F1
#
_cell.length_a   1.000
_cell.length_b   1.000
_cell.length_c   1.000
_cell.angle_alpha   90.00
_cell.angle_beta   90.00
_cell.angle_gamma   90.00
#
_symmetry.space_group_name_H-M   'P 1'
#
loop_
_entity.id
_entity.type
_entity.pdbx_description
1 polymer ?
#
loop_
_entity_poly.entity_id
_entity_poly.type
_entity_poly.pdbx_seq_one_letter_code
_entity_poly.pdbx_strand_id
1 'polypeptide(L)'
;QQKAGKGPHFVHCDGCSSRGEGIPNRFTATRSGTTGTLTITNVQIEDEAYYYCGSWNTAGNTFGSGTQLTVSGQPTVSPSVQVFAPSQEEIRSPNPYTLVCL
;
A
#
# COMPACT_ATOMS: atom_id res chain seq x y z
N GLN A 1 10.70 2.18 -0.41
CA GLN A 1 9.30 2.36 0.02
C GLN A 1 8.79 3.68 -0.49
N GLN A 2 7.49 3.83 -0.69
CA GLN A 2 6.86 5.09 -1.07
C GLN A 2 5.57 5.24 -0.27
N LYS A 3 5.53 6.26 0.59
CA LYS A 3 4.33 6.64 1.35
C LYS A 3 3.44 7.54 0.50
N ALA A 4 2.14 7.57 0.81
CA ALA A 4 1.18 8.42 0.10
C ALA A 4 1.64 9.89 0.07
N GLY A 5 1.63 10.50 -1.12
CA GLY A 5 2.07 11.89 -1.31
C GLY A 5 3.57 12.15 -1.11
N LYS A 6 4.41 11.11 -0.99
CA LYS A 6 5.87 11.21 -0.88
C LYS A 6 6.57 10.54 -2.06
N GLY A 7 7.80 10.97 -2.32
CA GLY A 7 8.68 10.30 -3.28
C GLY A 7 9.19 8.96 -2.76
N PRO A 8 9.79 8.12 -3.63
CA PRO A 8 10.46 6.90 -3.20
C PRO A 8 11.58 7.20 -2.20
N HIS A 9 11.59 6.46 -1.10
CA HIS A 9 12.59 6.50 -0.04
C HIS A 9 13.33 5.17 0.02
N PHE A 10 14.67 5.23 0.07
CA PHE A 10 15.50 4.04 0.18
C PHE A 10 15.25 3.33 1.51
N VAL A 11 15.15 2.01 1.49
CA VAL A 11 14.89 1.20 2.70
C VAL A 11 16.17 0.50 3.12
N HIS A 12 16.60 -0.49 2.34
CA HIS A 12 17.80 -1.26 2.60
C HIS A 12 18.20 -2.09 1.37
N CYS A 13 19.40 -2.67 1.41
CA CYS A 13 19.88 -3.58 0.38
C CYS A 13 20.72 -4.72 0.95
N ASP A 14 20.83 -5.80 0.16
CA ASP A 14 21.79 -6.88 0.41
C ASP A 14 23.23 -6.35 0.40
N GLY A 15 23.97 -6.59 1.49
CA GLY A 15 25.35 -6.11 1.66
C GLY A 15 25.51 -4.63 2.03
N CYS A 16 24.43 -3.86 2.13
CA CYS A 16 24.49 -2.49 2.66
C CYS A 16 24.83 -2.51 4.16
N SER A 17 25.79 -1.68 4.59
CA SER A 17 26.13 -1.52 6.00
C SER A 17 25.06 -0.75 6.79
N SER A 18 24.30 0.12 6.11
CA SER A 18 23.26 0.95 6.71
C SER A 18 21.93 0.84 5.95
N ARG A 19 20.87 1.31 6.61
CA ARG A 19 19.54 1.48 6.04
C ARG A 19 19.37 2.92 5.59
N GLY A 20 18.30 3.19 4.85
CA GLY A 20 17.91 4.57 4.56
C GLY A 20 17.73 5.39 5.83
N GLU A 21 17.91 6.70 5.72
CA GLU A 21 17.74 7.60 6.86
C GLU A 21 16.35 7.44 7.48
N GLY A 22 16.31 7.31 8.81
CA GLY A 22 15.07 7.11 9.56
C GLY A 22 14.41 5.73 9.39
N ILE A 23 15.03 4.79 8.65
CA ILE A 23 14.53 3.42 8.52
C ILE A 23 15.00 2.57 9.71
N PRO A 24 14.08 2.00 10.51
CA PRO A 24 14.44 1.24 11.69
C PRO A 24 15.12 -0.10 11.38
N ASN A 25 15.88 -0.62 12.35
CA ASN A 25 16.66 -1.86 12.23
C ASN A 25 15.81 -3.11 11.93
N ARG A 26 14.50 -3.06 12.19
CA ARG A 26 13.52 -4.11 11.89
C ARG A 26 13.37 -4.43 10.40
N PHE A 27 13.82 -3.54 9.52
CA PHE A 27 13.89 -3.78 8.07
C PHE A 27 15.21 -4.46 7.71
N THR A 28 15.19 -5.65 7.13
CA THR A 28 16.39 -6.34 6.64
C THR A 28 16.20 -6.74 5.19
N ALA A 29 17.23 -6.55 4.35
CA ALA A 29 17.20 -6.92 2.95
C ALA A 29 18.31 -7.92 2.67
N THR A 30 17.97 -9.01 2.00
CA THR A 30 18.90 -10.07 1.62
C THR A 30 18.66 -10.47 0.17
N ARG A 31 19.63 -11.18 -0.41
CA ARG A 31 19.50 -11.73 -1.76
C ARG A 31 20.01 -13.17 -1.82
N SER A 32 19.25 -14.02 -2.50
CA SER A 32 19.67 -15.37 -2.88
C SER A 32 19.47 -15.56 -4.38
N GLY A 33 20.58 -15.69 -5.12
CA GLY A 33 20.54 -15.69 -6.58
C GLY A 33 19.92 -14.41 -7.14
N THR A 34 18.83 -14.55 -7.91
CA THR A 34 18.06 -13.44 -8.50
C THR A 34 16.90 -12.97 -7.61
N THR A 35 16.68 -13.62 -6.47
CA THR A 35 15.58 -13.29 -5.56
C THR A 35 16.06 -12.37 -4.46
N GLY A 36 15.54 -11.14 -4.43
CA GLY A 36 15.66 -10.24 -3.29
C GLY A 36 14.55 -10.47 -2.28
N THR A 37 14.87 -10.42 -0.99
CA THR A 37 13.89 -10.51 0.11
C THR A 37 14.03 -9.31 1.02
N LEU A 38 12.92 -8.61 1.26
CA LEU A 38 12.82 -7.61 2.31
C LEU A 38 12.01 -8.22 3.46
N THR A 39 12.62 -8.34 4.62
CA THR A 39 11.97 -8.76 5.86
C THR A 39 11.71 -7.54 6.74
N ILE A 40 10.50 -7.43 7.25
CA ILE A 40 10.11 -6.39 8.21
C ILE A 40 9.63 -7.13 9.46
N THR A 41 10.43 -7.12 10.52
CA THR A 41 10.03 -7.72 11.80
C THR A 41 9.17 -6.75 12.59
N ASN A 42 8.15 -7.23 13.31
CA ASN A 42 7.24 -6.39 14.10
C ASN A 42 6.65 -5.22 13.28
N VAL A 43 6.01 -5.54 12.15
CA VAL A 43 5.36 -4.57 11.26
C VAL A 43 4.43 -3.64 12.04
N GLN A 44 4.55 -2.33 11.80
CA GLN A 44 3.76 -1.27 12.44
C GLN A 44 2.90 -0.52 11.42
N ILE A 45 1.90 0.24 11.86
CA ILE A 45 0.99 0.97 10.96
C ILE A 45 1.74 2.01 10.12
N GLU A 46 2.84 2.56 10.64
CA GLU A 46 3.70 3.50 9.94
C GLU A 46 4.54 2.86 8.83
N ASP A 47 4.59 1.52 8.77
CA ASP A 47 5.28 0.77 7.73
C ASP A 47 4.39 0.59 6.47
N GLU A 48 3.13 1.03 6.51
CA GLU A 48 2.24 1.04 5.35
C GLU A 48 2.79 1.94 4.22
N ALA A 49 3.04 1.32 3.07
CA ALA A 49 3.64 1.96 1.91
C ALA A 49 3.58 1.04 0.67
N TYR A 50 3.87 1.61 -0.50
CA TYR A 50 4.31 0.81 -1.65
C TYR A 50 5.79 0.47 -1.50
N TYR A 51 6.13 -0.81 -1.66
CA TYR A 51 7.51 -1.30 -1.65
C TYR A 51 7.91 -1.72 -3.06
N TYR A 52 9.04 -1.22 -3.53
CA TYR A 52 9.59 -1.52 -4.84
C TYR A 52 10.90 -2.26 -4.67
N CYS A 53 11.04 -3.40 -5.35
CA CYS A 53 12.34 -4.01 -5.54
C CYS A 53 13.10 -3.19 -6.59
N GLY A 54 14.36 -2.86 -6.32
CA GLY A 54 15.23 -2.12 -7.23
C GLY A 54 16.54 -2.87 -7.44
N SER A 55 17.07 -2.82 -8.65
CA SER A 55 18.39 -3.33 -9.00
C SER A 55 19.18 -2.23 -9.69
N TRP A 56 20.48 -2.14 -9.38
CA TRP A 56 21.38 -1.18 -10.02
C TRP A 56 22.67 -1.86 -10.44
N ASN A 57 23.17 -1.47 -11.60
CA ASN A 57 24.48 -1.84 -12.10
C ASN A 57 25.05 -0.69 -12.93
N THR A 58 26.19 -0.90 -13.59
CA THR A 58 26.83 0.11 -14.45
C THR A 58 25.98 0.53 -15.65
N ALA A 59 25.00 -0.27 -16.06
CA ALA A 59 24.09 0.03 -17.16
C ALA A 59 22.86 0.85 -16.72
N GLY A 60 22.60 0.95 -15.41
CA GLY A 60 21.56 1.79 -14.84
C GLY A 60 20.76 1.13 -13.72
N ASN A 61 19.59 1.71 -13.45
CA ASN A 61 18.70 1.32 -12.37
C ASN A 61 17.38 0.79 -12.95
N THR A 62 16.88 -0.31 -12.41
CA THR A 62 15.56 -0.86 -12.75
C THR A 62 14.74 -1.07 -11.49
N PHE A 63 13.43 -0.89 -11.62
CA PHE A 63 12.47 -1.10 -10.53
C PHE A 63 11.39 -2.08 -10.98
N GLY A 64 10.97 -2.96 -10.05
CA GLY A 64 9.78 -3.78 -10.23
C GLY A 64 8.50 -2.94 -10.14
N SER A 65 7.36 -3.57 -10.43
CA SER A 65 6.02 -2.93 -10.34
C SER A 65 5.64 -2.49 -8.92
N GLY A 66 6.30 -3.08 -7.92
CA GLY A 66 6.06 -2.83 -6.51
C GLY A 66 4.92 -3.66 -5.93
N THR A 67 4.76 -3.56 -4.61
CA THR A 67 3.74 -4.25 -3.83
C THR A 67 3.27 -3.32 -2.73
N GLN A 68 1.95 -3.17 -2.56
CA GLN A 68 1.38 -2.41 -1.46
C GLN A 68 1.36 -3.28 -0.20
N LEU A 69 1.97 -2.79 0.87
CA LEU A 69 1.81 -3.34 2.21
C LEU A 69 0.77 -2.49 2.93
N THR A 70 -0.38 -3.07 3.23
CA THR A 70 -1.40 -2.47 4.10
C THR A 70 -1.31 -3.12 5.46
N VAL A 71 -1.33 -2.31 6.52
CA VAL A 71 -1.21 -2.80 7.89
C VAL A 71 -2.54 -2.56 8.60
N SER A 72 -3.35 -3.61 8.73
CA SER A 72 -4.68 -3.55 9.34
C SER A 72 -4.59 -3.37 10.86
N GLY A 73 -4.40 -2.12 11.31
CA GLY A 73 -4.31 -1.74 12.72
C GLY A 73 -5.61 -1.23 13.35
N GLN A 74 -6.73 -1.17 12.61
CA GLN A 74 -8.04 -0.73 13.11
C GLN A 74 -9.06 -1.87 12.96
N PRO A 75 -10.10 -1.97 13.83
CA PRO A 75 -11.31 -2.64 13.41
C PRO A 75 -11.74 -1.96 12.11
N THR A 76 -11.84 -2.72 11.03
CA THR A 76 -12.37 -2.26 9.76
C THR A 76 -13.65 -1.51 10.08
N VAL A 77 -13.62 -0.17 10.03
CA VAL A 77 -14.86 0.58 10.21
C VAL A 77 -15.67 0.17 9.00
N SER A 78 -16.69 -0.68 9.21
CA SER A 78 -17.54 -1.12 8.11
C SER A 78 -18.00 0.14 7.39
N PRO A 79 -17.84 0.21 6.06
CA PRO A 79 -18.30 1.37 5.31
C PRO A 79 -19.77 1.59 5.67
N SER A 80 -20.07 2.80 6.14
CA SER A 80 -21.46 3.17 6.45
C SER A 80 -22.12 3.51 5.12
N VAL A 81 -22.87 2.55 4.58
CA VAL A 81 -23.65 2.77 3.35
C VAL A 81 -24.92 3.54 3.72
N GLN A 82 -25.12 4.70 3.10
CA GLN A 82 -26.38 5.44 3.20
C GLN A 82 -27.22 5.17 1.95
N VAL A 83 -28.40 4.56 2.15
CA VAL A 83 -29.37 4.31 1.08
C VAL A 83 -30.40 5.44 1.08
N PHE A 84 -30.47 6.18 -0.02
CA PHE A 84 -31.49 7.20 -0.21
C PHE A 84 -32.74 6.57 -0.83
N ALA A 85 -33.89 6.83 -0.21
CA ALA A 85 -35.17 6.39 -0.73
C ALA A 85 -35.56 7.19 -1.99
N PRO A 86 -36.33 6.61 -2.93
CA PRO A 86 -36.82 7.32 -4.11
C PRO A 86 -37.81 8.43 -3.71
N SER A 87 -38.03 9.40 -4.59
CA SER A 87 -39.02 10.45 -4.33
C SER A 87 -40.45 9.91 -4.39
N GLN A 88 -41.40 10.63 -3.78
CA GLN A 88 -42.83 10.25 -3.77
C GLN A 88 -43.43 10.21 -5.17
N GLU A 89 -42.95 11.07 -6.07
CA GLU A 89 -43.34 11.12 -7.47
C GLU A 89 -42.84 9.88 -8.22
N GLU A 90 -41.62 9.43 -7.93
CA GLU A 90 -41.08 8.20 -8.49
C GLU A 90 -41.93 7.04 -8.01
N ILE A 91 -42.16 6.91 -6.69
CA ILE A 91 -42.95 5.83 -6.06
C ILE A 91 -44.41 5.71 -6.56
N ARG A 92 -44.95 6.75 -7.20
CA ARG A 92 -46.31 6.76 -7.77
C ARG A 92 -46.35 6.41 -9.26
N SER A 93 -45.19 6.29 -9.91
CA SER A 93 -45.06 5.93 -11.32
C SER A 93 -45.17 4.41 -11.51
N PRO A 94 -45.72 3.90 -12.62
CA PRO A 94 -45.72 2.46 -12.91
C PRO A 94 -44.33 1.90 -13.27
N ASN A 95 -43.31 2.76 -13.37
CA ASN A 95 -41.95 2.36 -13.74
C ASN A 95 -41.13 1.87 -12.52
N PRO A 96 -40.06 1.08 -12.74
CA PRO A 96 -39.13 0.71 -11.67
C PRO A 96 -38.47 1.94 -11.01
N TYR A 97 -38.27 1.89 -9.68
CA TYR A 97 -37.64 2.97 -8.91
C TYR A 97 -36.16 2.70 -8.67
N THR A 98 -35.36 3.76 -8.57
CA THR A 98 -33.92 3.66 -8.32
C THR A 98 -33.56 3.97 -6.87
N LEU A 99 -32.69 3.15 -6.28
CA LEU A 99 -32.05 3.46 -5.01
C LEU A 99 -30.62 3.93 -5.25
N VAL A 100 -30.21 4.96 -4.53
CA VAL A 100 -28.84 5.49 -4.58
C VAL A 100 -28.13 5.12 -3.27
N CYS A 101 -26.95 4.50 -3.41
CA CYS A 101 -26.06 4.17 -2.29
C CYS A 101 -24.81 5.07 -2.37
N LEU A 102 -24.47 5.72 -1.27
CA LEU A 102 -23.21 6.46 -1.06
C LEU A 102 -22.43 5.88 0.11
#